data_AF-A0A9E1E4G5-F1
#
_entry.id   AF-A0A9E1E4G5-F1
#
_cell.length_a   1.000
_cell.length_b   1.000
_cell.length_c   1.000
_cell.angle_alpha   90.00
_cell.angle_beta   90.00
_cell.angle_gamma   90.00
#
_symmetry.space_group_name_H-M   'P 1'
#
loop_
_entity.id
_entity.type
_entity.pdbx_description
1 polymer ?
#
loop_
_entity_poly.entity_id
_entity_poly.type
_entity_poly.pdbx_seq_one_letter_code
_entity_poly.pdbx_strand_id
1 'polypeptide(L)'
;MEEQESVIAESQHQINSFDIIFQMPELPTGCEITALTMVLNYYGMEADKVEMATKYLPTQELNLYYGSDGRLYGNDLNQYFIGNPTTENGYVCGTGAIVTAANAYLQDQGSDLTAVDYTGADVDTLYEIVSQDIPVVVWVTISMTDRGETEGWYTRSGEYVDWSTYDHGAVLIGYTQDTVTIADPISGKMEYSREDFERVFASRGNQCVFLQS
;
A
#
# COMPACT_ATOMS: atom_id res chain seq x y z
N MET A 1 -13.03 13.07 39.76
CA MET A 1 -12.27 12.12 38.93
C MET A 1 -13.07 12.04 37.66
N GLU A 2 -12.67 12.83 36.66
CA GLU A 2 -13.37 12.92 35.38
C GLU A 2 -13.23 11.57 34.67
N GLU A 3 -14.36 11.01 34.26
CA GLU A 3 -14.40 9.86 33.37
C GLU A 3 -13.86 10.31 32.01
N GLN A 4 -12.77 9.69 31.59
CA GLN A 4 -12.27 9.83 30.24
C GLN A 4 -13.21 9.02 29.34
N GLU A 5 -14.15 9.69 28.68
CA GLU A 5 -14.92 9.11 27.59
C GLU A 5 -13.92 8.65 26.53
N SER A 6 -13.80 7.33 26.33
CA SER A 6 -13.15 6.81 25.13
C SER A 6 -14.01 7.26 23.95
N VAL A 7 -13.45 8.08 23.07
CA VAL A 7 -14.07 8.38 21.78
C VAL A 7 -14.14 7.04 21.04
N ILE A 8 -15.31 6.40 21.05
CA ILE A 8 -15.56 5.24 20.20
C ILE A 8 -15.54 5.83 18.79
N ALA A 9 -14.56 5.44 17.97
CA ALA A 9 -14.59 5.75 16.54
C ALA A 9 -15.99 5.46 16.01
N GLU A 10 -16.54 6.35 15.17
CA GLU A 10 -17.88 6.14 14.60
C GLU A 10 -17.96 4.70 14.05
N SER A 11 -19.05 3.98 14.32
CA SER A 11 -19.18 2.55 13.97
C SER A 11 -19.15 2.27 12.46
N GLN A 12 -19.07 3.33 11.66
CA GLN A 12 -18.90 3.32 10.22
C GLN A 12 -18.37 4.70 9.78
N HIS A 13 -17.58 4.71 8.70
CA HIS A 13 -17.22 5.95 7.97
C HIS A 13 -17.05 5.63 6.50
N GLN A 14 -17.28 6.62 5.63
CA GLN A 14 -17.04 6.46 4.19
C GLN A 14 -16.57 7.79 3.57
N ILE A 15 -15.39 7.75 2.95
CA ILE A 15 -14.92 8.82 2.08
C ILE A 15 -15.73 8.75 0.78
N ASN A 16 -16.60 9.74 0.55
CA ASN A 16 -17.58 9.69 -0.54
C ASN A 16 -17.03 10.18 -1.90
N SER A 17 -16.03 11.05 -1.89
CA SER A 17 -15.43 11.66 -3.07
C SER A 17 -14.00 11.15 -3.28
N PHE A 18 -13.88 9.86 -3.61
CA PHE A 18 -12.61 9.22 -3.89
C PHE A 18 -12.63 8.61 -5.29
N ASP A 19 -11.82 9.17 -6.18
CA ASP A 19 -11.78 8.75 -7.58
C ASP A 19 -10.97 7.46 -7.76
N ILE A 20 -11.53 6.54 -8.55
CA ILE A 20 -10.89 5.26 -8.86
C ILE A 20 -9.99 5.42 -10.09
N ILE A 21 -8.75 4.99 -9.93
CA ILE A 21 -7.78 4.87 -11.03
C ILE A 21 -7.45 3.39 -11.19
N PHE A 22 -7.77 2.84 -12.37
CA PHE A 22 -7.37 1.48 -12.71
C PHE A 22 -5.90 1.44 -13.10
N GLN A 23 -5.16 0.39 -12.72
CA GLN A 23 -3.75 0.23 -13.10
C GLN A 23 -3.59 -0.12 -14.59
N MET A 24 -4.53 -0.88 -15.14
CA MET A 24 -4.49 -1.36 -16.52
C MET A 24 -4.93 -0.31 -17.55
N PRO A 25 -4.43 -0.40 -18.80
CA PRO A 25 -3.42 -1.36 -19.29
C PRO A 25 -1.96 -0.96 -19.01
N GLU A 26 -1.71 0.26 -18.54
CA GLU A 26 -0.36 0.84 -18.52
C GLU A 26 0.55 0.24 -17.45
N LEU A 27 -0.01 -0.23 -16.34
CA LEU A 27 0.73 -0.74 -15.18
C LEU A 27 0.24 -2.15 -14.76
N PRO A 28 0.55 -3.21 -15.52
CA PRO A 28 0.13 -4.58 -15.19
C PRO A 28 0.53 -5.06 -13.79
N THR A 29 1.62 -4.52 -13.23
CA THR A 29 2.14 -4.87 -11.90
C THR A 29 2.31 -3.65 -11.01
N GLY A 30 1.57 -2.55 -11.26
CA GLY A 30 1.71 -1.29 -10.52
C GLY A 30 0.61 -1.01 -9.51
N CYS A 31 0.14 -2.02 -8.75
CA CYS A 31 -0.99 -1.85 -7.84
C CYS A 31 -0.71 -0.80 -6.74
N GLU A 32 0.43 -0.88 -6.06
CA GLU A 32 0.80 0.00 -4.94
C GLU A 32 0.99 1.45 -5.39
N ILE A 33 1.66 1.66 -6.53
CA ILE A 33 1.90 3.01 -7.07
C ILE A 33 0.61 3.63 -7.63
N THR A 34 -0.30 2.82 -8.18
CA THR A 34 -1.64 3.27 -8.60
C THR A 34 -2.48 3.63 -7.38
N ALA A 35 -2.42 2.84 -6.30
CA ALA A 35 -3.08 3.15 -5.03
C ALA A 35 -2.58 4.48 -4.43
N LEU A 36 -1.26 4.70 -4.40
CA LEU A 36 -0.70 5.99 -4.01
C LEU A 36 -1.21 7.13 -4.91
N THR A 37 -1.28 6.91 -6.23
CA THR A 37 -1.77 7.93 -7.18
C THR A 37 -3.22 8.33 -6.86
N MET A 38 -4.09 7.37 -6.51
CA MET A 38 -5.46 7.69 -6.07
C MET A 38 -5.46 8.57 -4.81
N VAL A 39 -4.60 8.27 -3.84
CA VAL A 39 -4.46 9.08 -2.61
C VAL A 39 -3.95 10.49 -2.92
N LEU A 40 -2.94 10.64 -3.78
CA LEU A 40 -2.45 11.97 -4.20
C LEU A 40 -3.57 12.79 -4.88
N ASN A 41 -4.39 12.14 -5.71
CA ASN A 41 -5.49 12.80 -6.42
C ASN A 41 -6.66 13.16 -5.50
N TYR A 42 -6.87 12.41 -4.42
CA TYR A 42 -7.79 12.80 -3.35
C TYR A 42 -7.40 14.16 -2.73
N TYR A 43 -6.11 14.46 -2.62
CA TYR A 43 -5.60 15.78 -2.18
C TYR A 43 -5.49 16.82 -3.32
N GLY A 44 -6.04 16.55 -4.50
CA GLY A 44 -6.15 17.51 -5.60
C GLY A 44 -4.88 17.71 -6.44
N MET A 45 -3.96 16.75 -6.44
CA MET A 45 -2.66 16.90 -7.12
C MET A 45 -2.65 16.59 -8.62
N GLU A 46 -3.73 16.01 -9.16
CA GLU A 46 -3.82 15.64 -10.59
C GLU A 46 -2.62 14.78 -11.09
N ALA A 47 -2.09 13.92 -10.23
CA ALA A 47 -1.00 12.99 -10.51
C ALA A 47 -1.41 11.95 -11.58
N ASP A 48 -0.48 11.69 -12.51
CA ASP A 48 -0.57 10.62 -13.49
C ASP A 48 0.13 9.35 -12.99
N LYS A 49 -0.56 8.20 -13.03
CA LYS A 49 -0.02 6.93 -12.51
C LYS A 49 1.24 6.48 -13.23
N VAL A 50 1.38 6.77 -14.53
CA VAL A 50 2.54 6.37 -15.32
C VAL A 50 3.73 7.26 -14.99
N GLU A 51 3.52 8.55 -14.79
CA GLU A 51 4.56 9.45 -14.25
C GLU A 51 4.99 8.98 -12.85
N MET A 52 4.05 8.68 -11.96
CA MET A 52 4.35 8.14 -10.62
C MET A 52 5.21 6.87 -10.70
N ALA A 53 4.86 5.92 -11.56
CA ALA A 53 5.58 4.66 -11.74
C ALA A 53 6.96 4.80 -12.41
N THR A 54 7.13 5.74 -13.34
CA THR A 54 8.35 5.83 -14.16
C THR A 54 9.33 6.91 -13.72
N LYS A 55 8.88 7.94 -13.00
CA LYS A 55 9.72 9.04 -12.52
C LYS A 55 10.01 8.97 -11.02
N TYR A 56 9.05 8.56 -10.19
CA TYR A 56 9.16 8.69 -8.73
C TYR A 56 9.31 7.36 -7.99
N LEU A 57 8.71 6.27 -8.49
CA LEU A 57 8.87 4.95 -7.90
C LEU A 57 10.31 4.44 -8.05
N PRO A 58 11.06 4.19 -6.97
CA PRO A 58 12.38 3.57 -7.07
C PRO A 58 12.24 2.11 -7.53
N THR A 59 12.91 1.76 -8.62
CA THR A 59 12.87 0.40 -9.20
C THR A 59 14.26 -0.23 -9.24
N GLN A 60 14.30 -1.56 -9.14
CA GLN A 60 15.50 -2.37 -9.38
C GLN A 60 15.15 -3.67 -10.09
N GLU A 61 16.05 -4.15 -10.95
CA GLU A 61 15.94 -5.50 -11.50
C GLU A 61 16.08 -6.56 -10.40
N LEU A 62 15.53 -7.75 -10.62
CA LEU A 62 15.76 -8.88 -9.75
C LEU A 62 17.23 -9.30 -9.81
N ASN A 63 17.90 -9.30 -8.66
CA ASN A 63 19.29 -9.74 -8.54
C ASN A 63 19.44 -10.67 -7.34
N LEU A 64 19.51 -11.97 -7.60
CA LEU A 64 19.63 -13.00 -6.57
C LEU A 64 21.01 -13.65 -6.57
N TYR A 65 21.60 -13.82 -5.39
CA TYR A 65 22.89 -14.48 -5.23
C TYR A 65 23.00 -15.21 -3.88
N TYR A 66 23.81 -16.27 -3.82
CA TYR A 66 24.07 -16.96 -2.57
C TYR A 66 25.25 -16.32 -1.83
N GLY A 67 25.06 -16.03 -0.55
CA GLY A 67 26.11 -15.54 0.35
C GLY A 67 27.05 -16.66 0.81
N SER A 68 28.17 -16.29 1.43
CA SER A 68 29.12 -17.25 2.00
C SER A 68 28.56 -18.08 3.15
N ASP A 69 27.47 -17.62 3.76
CA ASP A 69 26.68 -18.32 4.78
C ASP A 69 25.65 -19.31 4.21
N GLY A 70 25.56 -19.41 2.88
CA GLY A 70 24.63 -20.29 2.17
C GLY A 70 23.21 -19.74 2.04
N ARG A 71 22.92 -18.51 2.49
CA ARG A 71 21.60 -17.89 2.33
C ARG A 71 21.45 -17.25 0.95
N LEU A 72 20.22 -17.22 0.44
CA LEU A 72 19.86 -16.48 -0.76
C LEU A 72 19.68 -15.00 -0.40
N TYR A 73 20.37 -14.13 -1.13
CA TYR A 73 20.31 -12.69 -0.97
C TYR A 73 19.77 -12.01 -2.22
N GLY A 74 19.18 -10.83 -2.04
CA GLY A 74 18.72 -10.01 -3.14
C GLY A 74 18.45 -8.55 -2.76
N ASN A 75 17.87 -7.82 -3.71
CA ASN A 75 17.50 -6.42 -3.54
C ASN A 75 16.34 -6.26 -2.55
N ASP A 76 16.31 -5.14 -1.84
CA ASP A 76 15.31 -4.91 -0.80
C ASP A 76 13.97 -4.46 -1.41
N LEU A 77 12.98 -5.35 -1.40
CA LEU A 77 11.64 -5.06 -1.93
C LEU A 77 10.89 -4.02 -1.09
N ASN A 78 11.29 -3.76 0.16
CA ASN A 78 10.69 -2.67 0.93
C ASN A 78 11.09 -1.31 0.40
N GLN A 79 12.30 -1.19 -0.15
CA GLN A 79 12.87 0.08 -0.63
C GLN A 79 12.74 0.28 -2.14
N TYR A 80 12.54 -0.81 -2.90
CA TYR A 80 12.46 -0.78 -4.35
C TYR A 80 11.33 -1.66 -4.87
N PHE A 81 10.67 -1.22 -5.92
CA PHE A 81 9.89 -2.10 -6.76
C PHE A 81 10.82 -3.01 -7.56
N ILE A 82 10.65 -4.32 -7.42
CA ILE A 82 11.49 -5.30 -8.12
C ILE A 82 10.86 -5.64 -9.49
N GLY A 83 11.64 -5.40 -10.55
CA GLY A 83 11.20 -5.53 -11.94
C GLY A 83 10.68 -4.22 -12.53
N ASN A 84 9.73 -4.32 -13.46
CA ASN A 84 9.17 -3.17 -14.17
C ASN A 84 7.63 -3.12 -14.06
N PRO A 85 7.06 -2.08 -13.41
CA PRO A 85 5.61 -1.97 -13.17
C PRO A 85 4.79 -1.84 -14.47
N THR A 86 5.41 -1.44 -15.58
CA THR A 86 4.75 -1.31 -16.90
C THR A 86 4.67 -2.63 -17.68
N THR A 87 5.10 -3.73 -17.06
CA THR A 87 5.11 -5.07 -17.65
C THR A 87 4.52 -6.11 -16.71
N GLU A 88 4.22 -7.30 -17.22
CA GLU A 88 3.80 -8.46 -16.41
C GLU A 88 4.94 -9.08 -15.59
N ASN A 89 6.18 -8.60 -15.73
CA ASN A 89 7.38 -9.15 -15.07
C ASN A 89 7.76 -8.41 -13.77
N GLY A 90 6.89 -7.54 -13.27
CA GLY A 90 7.06 -6.91 -11.95
C GLY A 90 6.62 -7.82 -10.81
N TYR A 91 7.18 -7.58 -9.64
CA TYR A 91 6.88 -8.35 -8.42
C TYR A 91 5.93 -7.53 -7.55
N VAL A 92 6.46 -6.90 -6.50
CA VAL A 92 5.77 -6.01 -5.57
C VAL A 92 6.77 -4.98 -5.05
N CYS A 93 6.28 -3.97 -4.35
CA CYS A 93 7.12 -3.12 -3.50
C CYS A 93 6.49 -2.93 -2.13
N GLY A 94 7.31 -2.74 -1.10
CA GLY A 94 6.86 -2.40 0.25
C GLY A 94 6.74 -0.90 0.47
N THR A 95 6.44 -0.54 1.70
CA THR A 95 6.11 0.84 2.10
C THR A 95 7.20 1.86 1.81
N GLY A 96 8.48 1.51 1.96
CA GLY A 96 9.61 2.41 1.75
C GLY A 96 9.71 2.96 0.33
N ALA A 97 9.44 2.11 -0.68
CA ALA A 97 9.40 2.53 -2.07
C ALA A 97 8.26 3.54 -2.33
N ILE A 98 7.08 3.29 -1.74
CA ILE A 98 5.90 4.16 -1.87
C ILE A 98 6.09 5.48 -1.13
N VAL A 99 6.64 5.48 0.08
CA VAL A 99 6.98 6.70 0.83
C VAL A 99 8.00 7.54 0.07
N THR A 100 9.01 6.90 -0.53
CA THR A 100 10.01 7.59 -1.36
C THR A 100 9.35 8.24 -2.57
N ALA A 101 8.50 7.51 -3.30
CA ALA A 101 7.79 8.03 -4.46
C ALA A 101 6.87 9.20 -4.11
N ALA A 102 6.08 9.05 -3.05
CA ALA A 102 5.16 10.07 -2.56
C ALA A 102 5.90 11.35 -2.20
N ASN A 103 6.92 11.27 -1.33
CA ASN A 103 7.63 12.46 -0.85
C ASN A 103 8.42 13.16 -1.96
N ALA A 104 8.97 12.42 -2.92
CA ALA A 104 9.62 13.02 -4.09
C ALA A 104 8.61 13.80 -4.96
N TYR A 105 7.43 13.23 -5.22
CA TYR A 105 6.38 13.93 -5.97
C TYR A 105 5.84 15.15 -5.22
N LEU A 106 5.55 15.00 -3.92
CA LEU A 106 5.04 16.08 -3.05
C LEU A 106 6.01 17.27 -3.01
N GLN A 107 7.32 16.99 -2.94
CA GLN A 107 8.36 18.02 -3.03
C GLN A 107 8.36 18.73 -4.39
N ASP A 108 8.25 18.01 -5.50
CA ASP A 108 8.18 18.59 -6.85
C ASP A 108 6.92 19.48 -7.02
N GLN A 109 5.81 19.13 -6.36
CA GLN A 109 4.58 19.93 -6.34
C GLN A 109 4.60 21.09 -5.34
N GLY A 110 5.62 21.19 -4.48
CA GLY A 110 5.68 22.19 -3.41
C GLY A 110 4.56 22.04 -2.37
N SER A 111 4.11 20.80 -2.14
CA SER A 111 3.10 20.48 -1.12
C SER A 111 3.73 20.40 0.27
N ASP A 112 2.96 20.78 1.29
CA ASP A 112 3.34 20.57 2.70
C ASP A 112 2.97 19.17 3.22
N LEU A 113 2.25 18.37 2.43
CA LEU A 113 1.92 16.98 2.78
C LEU A 113 3.18 16.11 2.78
N THR A 114 3.16 15.09 3.63
CA THR A 114 4.21 14.08 3.74
C THR A 114 3.61 12.68 3.85
N ALA A 115 4.27 11.70 3.26
CA ALA A 115 3.89 10.30 3.40
C ALA A 115 4.42 9.72 4.72
N VAL A 116 3.53 9.05 5.44
CA VAL A 116 3.79 8.39 6.72
C VAL A 116 3.69 6.89 6.52
N ASP A 117 4.79 6.18 6.76
CA ASP A 117 4.75 4.73 6.96
C ASP A 117 4.26 4.44 8.38
N TYR A 118 3.12 3.77 8.49
CA TYR A 118 2.54 3.38 9.77
C TYR A 118 2.41 1.86 9.89
N THR A 119 3.31 1.14 9.21
CA THR A 119 3.42 -0.32 9.26
C THR A 119 3.48 -0.84 10.69
N GLY A 120 2.69 -1.87 10.95
CA GLY A 120 2.58 -2.50 12.27
C GLY A 120 1.41 -1.97 13.11
N ALA A 121 0.71 -0.92 12.67
CA ALA A 121 -0.51 -0.45 13.30
C ALA A 121 -1.59 -1.54 13.37
N ASP A 122 -2.41 -1.50 14.41
CA ASP A 122 -3.63 -2.30 14.46
C ASP A 122 -4.69 -1.74 13.49
N VAL A 123 -5.67 -2.57 13.17
CA VAL A 123 -6.72 -2.19 12.22
C VAL A 123 -7.63 -1.08 12.77
N ASP A 124 -7.84 -1.03 14.09
CA ASP A 124 -8.66 0.00 14.72
C ASP A 124 -8.04 1.39 14.49
N THR A 125 -6.70 1.49 14.52
CA THR A 125 -6.01 2.72 14.16
C THR A 125 -6.24 3.12 12.70
N LEU A 126 -6.29 2.16 11.77
CA LEU A 126 -6.63 2.45 10.36
C LEU A 126 -8.04 3.04 10.25
N TYR A 127 -9.00 2.49 11.00
CA TYR A 127 -10.37 3.01 11.03
C TYR A 127 -10.43 4.41 11.64
N GLU A 128 -9.68 4.68 12.70
CA GLU A 128 -9.55 6.03 13.26
C GLU A 128 -8.96 7.04 12.27
N ILE A 129 -7.96 6.65 11.48
CA ILE A 129 -7.38 7.48 10.42
C ILE A 129 -8.43 7.75 9.33
N VAL A 130 -9.11 6.70 8.85
CA VAL A 130 -10.14 6.84 7.81
C VAL A 130 -11.32 7.68 8.29
N SER A 131 -11.70 7.60 9.57
CA SER A 131 -12.77 8.42 10.18
C SER A 131 -12.48 9.93 10.14
N GLN A 132 -11.22 10.30 9.93
CA GLN A 132 -10.77 11.69 9.77
C GLN A 132 -10.68 12.11 8.29
N ASP A 133 -11.32 11.37 7.39
CA ASP A 133 -11.26 11.56 5.93
C ASP A 133 -9.83 11.43 5.35
N ILE A 134 -8.99 10.60 5.99
CA ILE A 134 -7.64 10.29 5.51
C ILE A 134 -7.66 8.90 4.87
N PRO A 135 -7.56 8.78 3.53
CA PRO A 135 -7.48 7.48 2.87
C PRO A 135 -6.12 6.82 3.13
N VAL A 136 -6.12 5.49 3.29
CA VAL A 136 -4.92 4.73 3.68
C VAL A 136 -4.55 3.72 2.62
N VAL A 137 -3.35 3.82 2.05
CA VAL A 137 -2.77 2.75 1.20
C VAL A 137 -2.44 1.55 2.09
N VAL A 138 -2.92 0.38 1.70
CA VAL A 138 -2.80 -0.86 2.47
C VAL A 138 -2.26 -1.98 1.59
N TRP A 139 -1.40 -2.82 2.17
CA TRP A 139 -0.93 -4.03 1.54
C TRP A 139 -1.81 -5.18 1.97
N VAL A 140 -2.41 -5.83 0.99
CA VAL A 140 -3.40 -6.89 1.13
C VAL A 140 -3.12 -7.97 0.08
N THR A 141 -4.13 -8.77 -0.26
CA THR A 141 -4.11 -9.70 -1.38
C THR A 141 -5.28 -9.43 -2.30
N ILE A 142 -5.18 -9.92 -3.54
CA ILE A 142 -6.27 -9.83 -4.51
C ILE A 142 -7.53 -10.50 -3.94
N SER A 143 -8.65 -9.76 -3.97
CA SER A 143 -9.95 -10.19 -3.44
C SER A 143 -9.97 -10.59 -1.96
N MET A 144 -9.00 -10.14 -1.15
CA MET A 144 -8.85 -10.52 0.27
C MET A 144 -8.75 -12.03 0.51
N THR A 145 -8.23 -12.76 -0.47
CA THR A 145 -7.98 -14.20 -0.38
C THR A 145 -6.77 -14.51 0.50
N ASP A 146 -6.71 -15.71 1.09
CA ASP A 146 -5.53 -16.10 1.88
C ASP A 146 -4.25 -16.01 1.05
N ARG A 147 -3.20 -15.47 1.68
CA ARG A 147 -1.89 -15.33 1.06
C ARG A 147 -1.33 -16.71 0.70
N GLY A 148 -0.90 -16.86 -0.55
CA GLY A 148 -0.36 -18.12 -1.07
C GLY A 148 1.05 -18.44 -0.56
N GLU A 149 1.68 -19.44 -1.19
CA GLU A 149 3.10 -19.74 -0.96
C GLU A 149 3.96 -18.52 -1.28
N THR A 150 4.93 -18.25 -0.40
CA THR A 150 5.81 -17.09 -0.53
C THR A 150 7.17 -17.51 -1.06
N GLU A 151 7.75 -16.62 -1.86
CA GLU A 151 9.15 -16.65 -2.23
C GLU A 151 9.86 -15.47 -1.58
N GLY A 152 11.12 -15.62 -1.21
CA GLY A 152 11.83 -14.56 -0.51
C GLY A 152 13.32 -14.80 -0.39
N TRP A 153 14.01 -13.75 0.02
CA TRP A 153 15.46 -13.71 0.15
C TRP A 153 15.86 -12.76 1.27
N TYR A 154 17.12 -12.82 1.69
CA TYR A 154 17.68 -11.86 2.63
C TYR A 154 18.17 -10.61 1.89
N THR A 155 17.90 -9.43 2.43
CA THR A 155 18.51 -8.18 1.96
C THR A 155 19.99 -8.17 2.34
N ARG A 156 20.76 -7.24 1.76
CA ARG A 156 22.16 -7.03 2.15
C ARG A 156 22.32 -6.61 3.62
N SER A 157 21.30 -6.00 4.23
CA SER A 157 21.27 -5.68 5.67
C SER A 157 20.98 -6.91 6.53
N GLY A 158 20.57 -8.04 5.94
CA GLY A 158 20.28 -9.30 6.62
C GLY A 158 18.82 -9.46 7.04
N GLU A 159 17.93 -8.58 6.60
CA GLU A 159 16.49 -8.68 6.82
C GLU A 159 15.89 -9.66 5.81
N TYR A 160 14.92 -10.48 6.21
CA TYR A 160 14.22 -11.35 5.29
C TYR A 160 13.02 -10.61 4.69
N VAL A 161 12.92 -10.65 3.36
CA VAL A 161 11.80 -10.09 2.62
C VAL A 161 11.17 -11.17 1.76
N ASP A 162 9.85 -11.15 1.64
CA ASP A 162 9.10 -12.11 0.86
C ASP A 162 7.95 -11.48 0.07
N TRP A 163 7.51 -12.22 -0.93
CA TRP A 163 6.40 -11.86 -1.80
C TRP A 163 5.63 -13.12 -2.21
N SER A 164 4.41 -12.94 -2.70
CA SER A 164 3.51 -13.98 -3.23
C SER A 164 2.75 -13.42 -4.43
N THR A 165 2.39 -14.26 -5.39
CA THR A 165 1.74 -13.87 -6.66
C THR A 165 0.44 -13.07 -6.49
N TYR A 166 -0.25 -13.22 -5.35
CA TYR A 166 -1.49 -12.50 -5.06
C TYR A 166 -1.34 -11.35 -4.09
N ASP A 167 -0.12 -11.01 -3.68
CA ASP A 167 0.14 -9.80 -2.92
C ASP A 167 -0.34 -8.58 -3.72
N HIS A 168 -0.94 -7.60 -3.02
CA HIS A 168 -1.66 -6.50 -3.66
C HIS A 168 -1.56 -5.22 -2.85
N GLY A 169 -1.67 -4.08 -3.53
CA GLY A 169 -1.81 -2.76 -2.93
C GLY A 169 -3.15 -2.13 -3.31
N ALA A 170 -3.87 -1.59 -2.32
CA ALA A 170 -5.14 -0.90 -2.53
C ALA A 170 -5.30 0.23 -1.51
N VAL A 171 -6.44 0.93 -1.52
CA VAL A 171 -6.72 2.04 -0.58
C VAL A 171 -7.96 1.74 0.25
N LEU A 172 -7.82 1.77 1.57
CA LEU A 172 -8.95 1.75 2.50
C LEU A 172 -9.60 3.14 2.54
N ILE A 173 -10.88 3.21 2.19
CA ILE A 173 -11.63 4.47 2.07
C ILE A 173 -12.96 4.47 2.84
N GLY A 174 -13.23 3.42 3.61
CA GLY A 174 -14.42 3.33 4.44
C GLY A 174 -14.52 2.01 5.17
N TYR A 175 -15.37 1.98 6.19
CA TYR A 175 -15.64 0.80 6.98
C TYR A 175 -17.04 0.89 7.60
N THR A 176 -17.59 -0.27 7.95
CA THR A 176 -18.75 -0.44 8.81
C THR A 176 -18.39 -1.41 9.93
N GLN A 177 -19.40 -1.86 10.69
CA GLN A 177 -19.21 -2.95 11.65
C GLN A 177 -18.81 -4.26 10.96
N ASP A 178 -19.32 -4.52 9.75
CA ASP A 178 -19.22 -5.83 9.10
C ASP A 178 -18.34 -5.82 7.83
N THR A 179 -18.11 -4.64 7.24
CA THR A 179 -17.43 -4.51 5.94
C THR A 179 -16.39 -3.41 5.91
N VAL A 180 -15.49 -3.49 4.94
CA VAL A 180 -14.61 -2.40 4.53
C VAL A 180 -14.86 -2.02 3.08
N THR A 181 -14.68 -0.75 2.76
CA THR A 181 -14.71 -0.24 1.39
C THR A 181 -13.28 0.01 0.92
N ILE A 182 -12.90 -0.67 -0.15
CA ILE A 182 -11.57 -0.61 -0.75
C ILE A 182 -11.66 0.02 -2.14
N ALA A 183 -10.84 1.04 -2.41
CA ALA A 183 -10.53 1.47 -3.76
C ALA A 183 -9.38 0.61 -4.30
N ASP A 184 -9.73 -0.35 -5.14
CA ASP A 184 -8.83 -1.36 -5.71
C ASP A 184 -8.41 -0.94 -7.13
N PRO A 185 -7.11 -0.82 -7.42
CA PRO A 185 -6.63 -0.45 -8.75
C PRO A 185 -6.89 -1.53 -9.84
N ILE A 186 -7.28 -2.76 -9.46
CA ILE A 186 -7.71 -3.82 -10.38
C ILE A 186 -9.23 -3.83 -10.53
N SER A 187 -9.94 -3.84 -9.40
CA SER A 187 -11.38 -4.17 -9.34
C SER A 187 -12.28 -2.93 -9.23
N GLY A 188 -11.72 -1.76 -8.94
CA GLY A 188 -12.43 -0.53 -8.68
C GLY A 188 -12.90 -0.42 -7.22
N LYS A 189 -14.03 0.26 -6.99
CA LYS A 189 -14.59 0.37 -5.63
C LYS A 189 -15.25 -0.95 -5.23
N MET A 190 -14.68 -1.62 -4.24
CA MET A 190 -15.11 -2.92 -3.75
C MET A 190 -15.50 -2.86 -2.27
N GLU A 191 -16.41 -3.74 -1.87
CA GLU A 191 -16.74 -3.99 -0.48
C GLU A 191 -16.33 -5.42 -0.13
N TYR A 192 -15.64 -5.58 1.00
CA TYR A 192 -15.19 -6.87 1.53
C TYR A 192 -15.66 -7.04 2.96
N SER A 193 -15.72 -8.29 3.44
CA SER A 193 -15.93 -8.53 4.87
C SER A 193 -14.78 -7.92 5.67
N ARG A 194 -15.11 -7.37 6.84
CA ARG A 194 -14.12 -6.80 7.75
C ARG A 194 -13.14 -7.87 8.26
N GLU A 195 -13.66 -9.06 8.56
CA GLU A 195 -12.87 -10.22 8.98
C GLU A 195 -11.82 -10.63 7.93
N ASP A 196 -12.21 -10.72 6.65
CA ASP A 196 -11.28 -11.11 5.58
C ASP A 196 -10.19 -10.05 5.36
N PHE A 197 -10.58 -8.77 5.38
CA PHE A 197 -9.63 -7.68 5.28
C PHE A 197 -8.62 -7.69 6.43
N GLU A 198 -9.09 -7.77 7.67
CA GLU A 198 -8.25 -7.78 8.88
C GLU A 198 -7.24 -8.94 8.85
N ARG A 199 -7.71 -10.14 8.52
CA ARG A 199 -6.88 -11.33 8.41
C ARG A 199 -5.81 -11.17 7.32
N VAL A 200 -6.17 -10.67 6.14
CA VAL A 200 -5.23 -10.46 5.05
C VAL A 200 -4.22 -9.36 5.36
N PHE A 201 -4.68 -8.22 5.88
CA PHE A 201 -3.83 -7.11 6.29
C PHE A 201 -2.78 -7.56 7.32
N ALA A 202 -3.19 -8.36 8.31
CA ALA A 202 -2.29 -9.00 9.27
C ALA A 202 -1.29 -9.95 8.62
N SER A 203 -1.72 -10.76 7.64
CA SER A 203 -0.83 -11.65 6.89
C SER A 203 0.23 -10.90 6.06
N ARG A 204 0.00 -9.62 5.78
CA ARG A 204 0.91 -8.70 5.07
C ARG A 204 1.74 -7.84 6.02
N GLY A 205 1.74 -8.14 7.32
CA GLY A 205 2.54 -7.44 8.31
C GLY A 205 1.99 -6.07 8.69
N ASN A 206 0.68 -5.85 8.51
CA ASN A 206 0.01 -4.57 8.81
C ASN A 206 0.66 -3.38 8.09
N GLN A 207 1.11 -3.56 6.85
CA GLN A 207 1.78 -2.51 6.08
C GLN A 207 0.77 -1.49 5.58
N CYS A 208 0.97 -0.23 5.96
CA CYS A 208 0.11 0.88 5.52
C CYS A 208 0.86 2.20 5.41
N VAL A 209 0.39 3.04 4.48
CA VAL A 209 0.90 4.39 4.23
C VAL A 209 -0.26 5.36 4.05
N PHE A 210 -0.16 6.55 4.62
CA PHE A 210 -1.12 7.65 4.37
C PHE A 210 -0.37 8.98 4.23
N LEU A 211 -1.06 10.03 3.81
CA LEU A 211 -0.51 11.38 3.73
C LEU A 211 -1.03 12.25 4.86
N GLN A 212 -0.18 13.09 5.43
CA GLN A 212 -0.55 14.09 6.43
C GLN A 212 0.23 15.39 6.22
N SER A 213 -0.36 16.51 6.64
CA SER A 213 0.26 17.85 6.65
C SER A 213 0.94 18.15 7.98
#